data_AF-A0AAD2HDD4-F1
#
_entry.id   AF-A0AAD2HDD4-F1
#
_cell.length_a   1.000
_cell.length_b   1.000
_cell.length_c   1.000
_cell.angle_alpha   90.00
_cell.angle_beta   90.00
_cell.angle_gamma   90.00
#
_symmetry.space_group_name_H-M   'P 1'
#
loop_
_entity.id
_entity.type
_entity.pdbx_description
1 polymer ?
#
loop_
_entity_poly.entity_id
_entity_poly.type
_entity_poly.pdbx_seq_one_letter_code
_entity_poly.pdbx_strand_id
1 'polypeptide(L)'
;MKTITQFLLAFGILFTSFSIISLGNSPVLAVVFLIATFVLSAIYLLLVGISFIGISYIILYVGAIAVLFLFVIMMLNLKDKI
;
A
#
# COMPACT_ATOMS: atom_id res chain seq x y z
N MET A 1 17.58 -18.37 -5.51
CA MET A 1 17.07 -17.18 -6.22
C MET A 1 15.82 -16.57 -5.57
N LYS A 2 14.86 -17.37 -5.09
CA LYS A 2 13.63 -16.88 -4.41
C LYS A 2 13.87 -15.99 -3.17
N THR A 3 14.95 -16.22 -2.42
CA THR A 3 15.23 -15.47 -1.18
C THR A 3 15.68 -14.03 -1.45
N ILE A 4 16.47 -13.81 -2.50
CA ILE A 4 16.94 -12.47 -2.89
C ILE A 4 15.76 -11.59 -3.31
N THR A 5 14.83 -12.14 -4.10
CA THR A 5 13.62 -11.42 -4.51
C THR A 5 12.71 -11.07 -3.32
N GLN A 6 12.64 -11.93 -2.31
CA GLN A 6 11.88 -11.66 -1.07
C GLN A 6 12.49 -10.50 -0.27
N PHE A 7 13.82 -10.44 -0.15
CA PHE A 7 14.49 -9.32 0.50
C PHE A 7 14.29 -8.01 -0.25
N LEU A 8 14.37 -8.02 -1.59
CA LEU A 8 14.14 -6.83 -2.41
C LEU A 8 12.71 -6.29 -2.23
N LEU A 9 11.72 -7.19 -2.23
CA LEU A 9 10.31 -6.85 -2.00
C LEU A 9 10.10 -6.32 -0.57
N ALA A 10 10.68 -6.94 0.45
CA ALA A 10 10.59 -6.49 1.83
C ALA A 10 11.17 -5.08 2.00
N PHE A 11 12.30 -4.78 1.37
CA PHE A 11 12.88 -3.45 1.37
C PHE A 11 11.98 -2.43 0.66
N GLY A 12 11.34 -2.83 -0.45
CA GLY A 12 10.35 -2.01 -1.14
C GLY A 12 9.11 -1.69 -0.30
N ILE A 13 8.62 -2.66 0.50
CA ILE A 13 7.51 -2.47 1.44
C ILE A 13 7.89 -1.44 2.54
N LEU A 14 9.10 -1.56 3.09
CA LEU A 14 9.58 -0.60 4.09
C LEU A 14 9.73 0.81 3.50
N PHE A 15 10.29 0.92 2.29
CA PHE A 15 10.48 2.19 1.61
C PHE A 15 9.15 2.89 1.35
N THR A 16 8.18 2.17 0.78
CA THR A 16 6.85 2.71 0.50
C THR A 16 6.11 3.08 1.79
N SER A 17 6.24 2.30 2.87
CA SER A 17 5.67 2.64 4.18
C SER A 17 6.28 3.91 4.78
N PHE A 18 7.59 4.10 4.63
CA PHE A 18 8.26 5.33 5.04
C PHE A 18 7.81 6.54 4.20
N SER A 19 7.63 6.36 2.90
CA SER A 19 7.11 7.40 2.00
C SER A 19 5.71 7.90 2.39
N ILE A 20 4.84 7.04 2.95
CA ILE A 20 3.51 7.45 3.44
C ILE A 20 3.62 8.56 4.50
N ILE A 21 4.57 8.42 5.43
CA ILE A 21 4.77 9.38 6.53
C ILE A 21 5.45 10.64 6.01
N SER A 22 6.47 10.47 5.15
CA SER A 22 7.26 11.58 4.61
C SER A 22 6.46 12.49 3.66
N LEU A 23 5.57 11.91 2.86
CA LEU A 23 4.68 12.64 1.94
C LEU A 23 3.33 13.01 2.58
N GLY A 24 3.27 13.00 3.91
CA GLY A 24 2.07 13.26 4.72
C GLY A 24 1.43 14.64 4.51
N ASN A 25 2.05 15.54 3.74
CA ASN A 25 1.43 16.78 3.28
C ASN A 25 0.19 16.42 2.46
N SER A 26 0.32 15.79 1.29
CA SER A 26 -0.86 15.43 0.48
C SER A 26 -1.52 14.10 0.92
N PRO A 27 -2.72 14.10 1.52
CA PRO A 27 -3.32 12.86 2.05
C PRO A 27 -3.72 11.88 0.96
N VAL A 28 -4.06 12.40 -0.23
CA VAL A 28 -4.33 11.60 -1.42
C VAL A 28 -3.10 10.78 -1.82
N LEU A 29 -1.91 11.39 -1.80
CA LEU A 29 -0.67 10.72 -2.18
C LEU A 29 -0.28 9.67 -1.13
N ALA A 30 -0.49 9.94 0.15
CA ALA A 30 -0.30 8.97 1.22
C ALA A 30 -1.12 7.69 0.99
N VAL A 31 -2.38 7.81 0.52
CA VAL A 31 -3.20 6.63 0.18
C VAL A 31 -2.74 5.93 -1.09
N VAL A 32 -2.21 6.65 -2.08
CA VAL A 32 -1.60 6.01 -3.27
C VAL A 32 -0.38 5.16 -2.87
N PHE A 33 0.47 5.67 -1.96
CA PHE A 33 1.58 4.88 -1.40
C PHE A 33 1.09 3.71 -0.54
N LEU A 34 -0.02 3.87 0.17
CA LEU A 34 -0.67 2.77 0.90
C LEU A 34 -1.14 1.66 -0.06
N ILE A 35 -1.74 2.01 -1.21
CA ILE A 35 -2.09 1.02 -2.25
C ILE A 35 -0.84 0.29 -2.73
N ALA A 36 0.26 1.02 -2.99
CA ALA A 36 1.52 0.42 -3.40
C ALA A 36 2.08 -0.56 -2.35
N THR A 37 2.01 -0.23 -1.05
CA THR A 37 2.42 -1.16 0.03
C THR A 37 1.61 -2.46 0.02
N PHE A 38 0.28 -2.38 -0.16
CA PHE A 38 -0.56 -3.58 -0.21
C PHE A 38 -0.31 -4.44 -1.44
N VAL A 39 -0.04 -3.83 -2.60
CA VAL A 39 0.31 -4.58 -3.82
C VAL A 39 1.66 -5.29 -3.65
N LEU A 40 2.68 -4.62 -3.10
CA LEU A 40 3.97 -5.23 -2.83
C LEU A 40 3.86 -6.37 -1.79
N SER A 41 3.04 -6.17 -0.75
CA SER A 41 2.75 -7.21 0.25
C SER A 41 2.01 -8.40 -0.35
N ALA A 42 1.04 -8.17 -1.24
CA ALA A 42 0.34 -9.23 -1.97
C ALA A 42 1.32 -10.05 -2.82
N ILE A 43 2.19 -9.39 -3.59
CA ILE A 43 3.23 -10.05 -4.38
C ILE A 43 4.15 -10.87 -3.46
N TYR A 44 4.59 -10.31 -2.33
CA TYR A 44 5.41 -11.03 -1.35
C TYR A 44 4.72 -12.31 -0.84
N LEU A 45 3.44 -12.22 -0.46
CA LEU A 45 2.64 -13.36 0.01
C LEU A 45 2.43 -14.43 -1.06
N LEU A 46 2.20 -14.02 -2.31
CA LEU A 46 2.13 -14.93 -3.45
C LEU A 46 3.45 -15.68 -3.66
N LEU A 47 4.60 -15.01 -3.50
CA LEU A 47 5.92 -15.64 -3.61
C LEU A 47 6.21 -16.64 -2.49
N VAL A 48 5.68 -16.41 -1.28
CA VAL A 48 5.80 -17.34 -0.13
C VAL A 48 4.91 -18.58 -0.30
N GLY A 49 3.94 -18.54 -1.22
CA GLY A 49 3.03 -19.65 -1.51
C GLY A 49 1.66 -19.53 -0.83
N ILE A 50 1.38 -18.39 -0.18
CA ILE A 50 0.11 -18.13 0.51
C ILE A 50 -0.85 -17.42 -0.45
N SER A 51 -1.35 -18.17 -1.44
CA SER A 51 -2.10 -17.62 -2.57
C SER A 51 -3.42 -16.95 -2.17
N PHE A 52 -4.20 -17.60 -1.29
CA PHE A 52 -5.50 -17.09 -0.87
C PHE A 52 -5.39 -15.73 -0.16
N ILE A 53 -4.49 -15.61 0.82
CA ILE A 53 -4.29 -14.34 1.54
C ILE A 53 -3.70 -13.28 0.61
N GLY A 54 -2.77 -13.63 -0.29
CA GLY A 54 -2.20 -12.67 -1.25
C GLY A 54 -3.26 -12.06 -2.18
N ILE A 55 -4.18 -12.87 -2.70
CA ILE A 55 -5.29 -12.37 -3.55
C ILE A 55 -6.30 -11.58 -2.71
N SER A 56 -6.60 -12.06 -1.49
CA SER A 56 -7.47 -11.35 -0.55
C SER A 56 -6.94 -9.95 -0.21
N TYR A 57 -5.62 -9.75 -0.18
CA TYR A 57 -5.02 -8.44 0.04
C TYR A 57 -5.40 -7.45 -1.07
N ILE A 58 -5.36 -7.89 -2.32
CA ILE A 58 -5.74 -7.03 -3.46
C ILE A 58 -7.25 -6.73 -3.41
N ILE A 59 -8.09 -7.73 -3.19
CA ILE A 59 -9.54 -7.52 -3.25
C ILE A 59 -10.04 -6.68 -2.07
N LEU A 60 -9.66 -7.01 -0.84
CA LEU A 60 -10.18 -6.34 0.36
C LEU A 60 -9.48 -5.02 0.63
N TYR A 61 -8.15 -4.99 0.62
CA TYR A 61 -7.41 -3.79 1.01
C TYR A 61 -7.28 -2.80 -0.14
N VAL A 62 -6.86 -3.24 -1.32
CA VAL A 62 -6.74 -2.33 -2.48
C VAL A 62 -8.12 -2.01 -3.06
N GLY A 63 -8.97 -3.02 -3.23
CA GLY A 63 -10.28 -2.86 -3.89
C GLY A 63 -11.33 -2.14 -3.05
N ALA A 64 -11.43 -2.43 -1.75
CA ALA A 64 -12.47 -1.86 -0.89
C ALA A 64 -11.91 -0.75 0.03
N ILE A 65 -10.97 -1.09 0.90
CA ILE A 65 -10.55 -0.20 1.99
C ILE A 65 -9.85 1.05 1.46
N ALA A 66 -8.84 0.92 0.58
CA ALA A 66 -8.09 2.06 0.06
C ALA A 66 -8.96 2.98 -0.82
N VAL A 67 -9.91 2.41 -1.58
CA VAL A 67 -10.86 3.19 -2.38
C VAL A 67 -11.80 4.01 -1.49
N LEU A 68 -12.31 3.42 -0.40
CA LEU A 68 -13.10 4.15 0.59
C LEU A 68 -12.30 5.29 1.23
N PHE A 69 -11.03 5.04 1.57
CA PHE A 69 -10.14 6.10 2.08
C PHE A 69 -9.96 7.23 1.07
N LEU A 70 -9.73 6.94 -0.22
CA LEU A 70 -9.65 7.97 -1.25
C LEU A 70 -10.93 8.79 -1.35
N PHE A 71 -12.10 8.12 -1.37
CA PHE A 71 -13.39 8.81 -1.39
C PHE A 71 -13.57 9.73 -0.19
N VAL A 72 -13.29 9.24 1.02
CA VAL A 72 -13.42 10.01 2.26
C VAL A 72 -12.46 11.20 2.27
N ILE A 73 -11.20 11.01 1.90
CA ILE A 73 -10.20 12.10 1.87
C ILE A 73 -10.59 13.19 0.87
N MET A 74 -11.08 12.79 -0.31
CA MET A 74 -11.53 13.74 -1.32
C MET A 74 -12.78 14.52 -0.86
N MET A 75 -13.71 13.85 -0.18
CA MET A 75 -14.89 14.53 0.39
C MET A 75 -14.53 15.46 1.55
N LEU A 76 -13.56 15.09 2.38
CA LEU A 76 -13.13 15.89 3.53
C LEU A 76 -12.26 17.10 3.15
N ASN A 77 -11.90 17.25 1.87
CA ASN A 77 -11.03 18.31 1.33
C ASN A 77 -9.96 18.72 2.34
N LEU A 78 -9.13 17.74 2.72
CA LEU A 78 -8.01 17.92 3.62
C LEU A 78 -6.96 18.79 2.92
N LYS A 79 -7.23 20.10 2.91
CA LYS A 79 -6.36 21.11 2.32
C LYS A 79 -5.37 21.50 3.40
N ASP A 80 -4.11 21.11 3.19
CA ASP A 80 -3.01 21.46 4.06
C ASP A 80 -3.02 22.96 4.34
N LYS A 81 -3.40 23.33 5.57
CA LYS A 81 -2.98 24.60 6.13
C LYS A 81 -1.53 24.42 6.54
N ILE A 82 -0.64 25.05 5.77
CA ILE A 82 0.71 25.42 6.20
C ILE A 82 0.62 26.10 7.57
#